data_AF-A0A1W1BA25-F1
#
_entry.id   AF-A0A1W1BA25-F1
#
_cell.length_a   1.000
_cell.length_b   1.000
_cell.length_c   1.000
_cell.angle_alpha   90.00
_cell.angle_beta   90.00
_cell.angle_gamma   90.00
#
_symmetry.space_group_name_H-M   'P 1'
#
loop_
_entity.id
_entity.type
_entity.pdbx_description
1 polymer ?
#
loop_
_entity_poly.entity_id
_entity_poly.type
_entity_poly.pdbx_seq_one_letter_code
_entity_poly.pdbx_strand_id
1 'polypeptide(L)'
;MYDFKFYEEAEKDLTKLNNSIKKLFVKKLSQILNNPEIGKDLGNKNNLELAGLKKVYFDNKRYRIVYEVKEKEILIHIIAVGKRDNMKVYKQAHKRVEKHNKT
;
A
#
# COMPACT_ATOMS: atom_id res chain seq x y z
N MET A 1 8.09 16.14 -3.56
CA MET A 1 8.04 14.69 -3.83
C MET A 1 8.33 13.98 -2.52
N TYR A 2 7.52 12.98 -2.16
CA TYR A 2 7.69 12.21 -0.94
C TYR A 2 8.78 11.15 -1.12
N ASP A 3 9.47 10.81 -0.04
CA ASP A 3 10.27 9.58 0.02
C ASP A 3 9.37 8.38 0.32
N PHE A 4 9.89 7.16 0.27
CA PHE A 4 9.15 5.96 0.65
C PHE A 4 9.96 4.94 1.44
N LYS A 5 9.25 4.20 2.28
CA LYS A 5 9.75 2.98 2.93
C LYS A 5 8.76 1.85 2.76
N PHE A 6 9.26 0.63 2.71
CA PHE A 6 8.44 -0.57 2.77
C PHE A 6 8.34 -1.05 4.21
N TYR A 7 7.19 -1.61 4.56
CA TYR A 7 7.18 -2.67 5.56
C TYR A 7 7.81 -3.91 4.95
N GLU A 8 8.57 -4.67 5.75
CA GLU A 8 9.34 -5.82 5.29
C GLU A 8 8.45 -6.85 4.55
N GLU A 9 7.22 -7.06 5.02
CA GLU A 9 6.28 -7.95 4.37
C GLU A 9 5.77 -7.42 3.01
N ALA A 10 5.68 -6.10 2.85
CA ALA A 10 5.27 -5.48 1.60
C ALA A 10 6.36 -5.60 0.52
N GLU A 11 7.63 -5.50 0.92
CA GLU A 11 8.76 -5.78 0.05
C GLU A 11 8.74 -7.25 -0.41
N LYS A 12 8.52 -8.18 0.51
CA LYS A 12 8.36 -9.61 0.20
C LYS A 12 7.15 -9.91 -0.71
N ASP A 13 6.07 -9.15 -0.60
CA ASP A 13 4.95 -9.27 -1.53
C ASP A 13 5.34 -8.83 -2.95
N LEU A 14 6.08 -7.73 -3.05
CA LEU A 14 6.54 -7.18 -4.32
C LEU A 14 7.52 -8.15 -5.01
N THR A 15 8.44 -8.78 -4.27
CA THR A 15 9.41 -9.73 -4.84
C THR A 15 8.74 -10.93 -5.51
N LYS A 16 7.59 -11.38 -5.00
CA LYS A 16 6.77 -12.48 -5.55
C LYS A 16 6.05 -12.13 -6.86
N LEU A 17 5.99 -10.85 -7.23
CA LEU A 17 5.34 -10.44 -8.48
C LEU A 17 6.28 -10.65 -9.67
N ASN A 18 5.70 -10.91 -10.85
CA ASN A 18 6.48 -10.97 -12.08
C ASN A 18 7.02 -9.58 -12.47
N ASN A 19 8.02 -9.55 -13.36
CA ASN A 19 8.72 -8.31 -13.72
C ASN A 19 7.82 -7.27 -14.37
N SER A 20 6.83 -7.68 -15.18
CA SER A 20 5.89 -6.75 -15.82
C SER A 20 5.04 -6.03 -14.78
N ILE A 21 4.54 -6.75 -13.77
CA ILE A 21 3.75 -6.16 -12.68
C ILE A 21 4.62 -5.27 -11.80
N LYS A 22 5.89 -5.64 -11.52
CA LYS A 22 6.84 -4.78 -10.79
C LYS A 22 7.08 -3.45 -11.50
N LYS A 23 7.24 -3.44 -12.83
CA LYS A 23 7.37 -2.20 -13.63
C LYS A 23 6.12 -1.30 -13.50
N LEU A 24 4.93 -1.89 -13.56
CA LEU A 24 3.68 -1.14 -13.35
C LEU A 24 3.54 -0.62 -11.93
N PHE A 25 4.00 -1.38 -10.94
CA PHE A 25 4.08 -0.94 -9.54
C PHE A 25 4.99 0.29 -9.41
N VAL A 26 6.22 0.27 -9.95
CA VAL A 26 7.15 1.41 -9.88
C VAL A 26 6.55 2.66 -10.52
N LYS A 27 5.92 2.51 -11.70
CA LYS A 27 5.21 3.62 -12.36
C LYS A 27 4.11 4.20 -11.46
N LYS A 28 3.34 3.34 -10.80
CA LYS A 28 2.28 3.78 -9.90
C LYS A 28 2.85 4.42 -8.63
N LEU A 29 3.91 3.87 -8.06
CA LEU A 29 4.60 4.41 -6.89
C LEU A 29 5.09 5.83 -7.17
N SER A 30 5.76 6.06 -8.30
CA SER A 30 6.20 7.41 -8.69
C SER A 30 5.05 8.43 -8.76
N GLN A 31 3.85 8.00 -9.16
CA GLN A 31 2.66 8.87 -9.12
C GLN A 31 2.23 9.18 -7.67
N ILE A 32 2.27 8.18 -6.77
CA ILE A 32 1.97 8.37 -5.35
C ILE A 32 2.97 9.34 -4.71
N LEU A 33 4.27 9.19 -4.98
CA LEU A 33 5.30 10.07 -4.40
C LEU A 33 5.17 11.53 -4.84
N ASN A 34 4.62 11.77 -6.02
CA ASN A 34 4.36 13.13 -6.51
C ASN A 34 3.04 13.70 -6.00
N ASN A 35 2.02 12.86 -5.85
CA ASN A 35 0.71 13.26 -5.35
C ASN A 35 0.07 12.12 -4.54
N PRO A 36 0.28 12.07 -3.21
CA PRO A 36 -0.25 11.00 -2.36
C PRO A 36 -1.78 10.91 -2.35
N GLU A 37 -2.48 12.01 -2.69
CA GLU A 37 -3.94 12.10 -2.72
C GLU A 37 -4.59 11.38 -3.90
N ILE A 38 -3.80 10.83 -4.84
CA ILE A 38 -4.37 9.99 -5.91
C ILE A 38 -5.01 8.69 -5.38
N GLY A 39 -4.65 8.28 -4.17
CA GLY A 39 -5.21 7.13 -3.51
C GLY A 39 -6.53 7.45 -2.82
N LYS A 40 -7.42 6.46 -2.80
CA LYS A 40 -8.67 6.55 -2.05
C LYS A 40 -8.44 6.15 -0.60
N ASP A 41 -8.96 6.93 0.33
CA ASP A 41 -8.93 6.59 1.74
C ASP A 41 -9.64 5.26 2.00
N LEU A 42 -9.06 4.49 2.91
CA LEU A 42 -9.69 3.33 3.49
C LEU A 42 -10.38 3.76 4.79
N GLY A 43 -11.64 3.38 4.93
CA GLY A 43 -12.35 3.41 6.20
C GLY A 43 -12.27 2.05 6.89
N ASN A 44 -12.56 2.05 8.19
CA ASN A 44 -12.74 0.82 8.95
C ASN A 44 -13.85 -0.02 8.31
N LYS A 45 -13.60 -1.29 8.06
CA LYS A 45 -14.56 -2.18 7.40
C LYS A 45 -14.30 -3.64 7.74
N ASN A 46 -15.37 -4.43 7.89
CA ASN A 46 -15.31 -5.86 8.19
C ASN A 46 -14.42 -6.17 9.40
N ASN A 47 -14.53 -5.37 10.47
CA ASN A 47 -13.70 -5.45 11.69
C ASN A 47 -12.19 -5.29 11.43
N LEU A 48 -11.80 -4.60 10.35
CA LEU A 48 -10.43 -4.21 10.08
C LEU A 48 -10.28 -2.71 10.30
N GLU A 49 -9.35 -2.33 11.17
CA GLU A 49 -8.93 -0.95 11.35
C GLU A 49 -7.98 -0.57 10.21
N LEU A 50 -8.49 0.23 9.28
CA LEU A 50 -7.79 0.65 8.06
C LEU A 50 -7.86 2.17 7.87
N ALA A 51 -8.54 2.89 8.78
CA ALA A 51 -8.54 4.35 8.81
C ALA A 51 -7.10 4.88 8.86
N GLY A 52 -6.86 5.98 8.12
CA GLY A 52 -5.51 6.55 7.95
C GLY A 52 -4.70 5.90 6.83
N LEU A 53 -5.16 4.79 6.24
CA LEU A 53 -4.53 4.19 5.07
C LEU A 53 -5.20 4.64 3.77
N LYS A 54 -4.42 4.72 2.70
CA LYS A 54 -4.91 4.93 1.34
C LYS A 54 -4.66 3.70 0.48
N LYS A 55 -5.44 3.58 -0.59
CA LYS A 55 -5.24 2.57 -1.64
C LYS A 55 -5.22 3.18 -3.02
N VAL A 56 -4.41 2.60 -3.91
CA VAL A 56 -4.49 2.87 -5.34
C VAL A 56 -4.46 1.58 -6.14
N TYR A 57 -5.26 1.52 -7.20
CA TYR A 57 -5.26 0.41 -8.14
C TYR A 57 -4.21 0.61 -9.23
N PHE A 58 -3.65 -0.50 -9.71
CA PHE A 58 -2.82 -0.53 -10.92
C PHE A 58 -3.10 -1.80 -11.71
N ASP A 59 -2.52 -1.90 -12.91
CA ASP A 59 -2.70 -3.04 -13.81
C ASP A 59 -4.19 -3.37 -14.04
N ASN A 60 -4.94 -2.42 -14.63
CA ASN A 60 -6.38 -2.57 -14.91
C ASN A 60 -7.22 -3.02 -13.70
N LYS A 61 -6.88 -2.50 -12.50
CA LYS A 61 -7.54 -2.82 -11.21
C LYS A 61 -7.38 -4.27 -10.75
N ARG A 62 -6.46 -5.04 -11.35
CA ARG A 62 -6.10 -6.40 -10.91
C ARG A 62 -5.23 -6.39 -9.66
N TYR A 63 -4.47 -5.32 -9.43
CA TYR A 63 -3.61 -5.16 -8.26
C TYR A 63 -3.87 -3.84 -7.52
N ARG A 64 -3.47 -3.80 -6.25
CA ARG A 64 -3.55 -2.61 -5.39
C ARG A 64 -2.28 -2.44 -4.58
N ILE A 65 -1.97 -1.18 -4.29
CA ILE A 65 -1.00 -0.74 -3.29
C ILE A 65 -1.82 -0.17 -2.13
N VAL A 66 -1.51 -0.58 -0.91
CA VAL A 66 -2.00 0.01 0.34
C VAL A 66 -0.83 0.72 1.01
N TYR A 67 -1.02 1.98 1.34
CA TYR A 67 0.03 2.83 1.89
C TYR A 67 -0.53 3.81 2.92
N GLU A 68 0.37 4.36 3.73
CA GLU A 68 0.09 5.45 4.68
C GLU A 68 0.91 6.68 4.27
N VAL A 69 0.32 7.86 4.45
CA VAL A 69 1.00 9.13 4.22
C VAL A 69 1.43 9.71 5.56
N LYS A 70 2.74 9.86 5.77
CA LYS A 70 3.32 10.53 6.93
C LYS A 70 3.64 11.97 6.56
N GLU A 71 2.64 12.84 6.64
CA GLU A 71 2.74 14.24 6.21
C GLU A 71 3.87 15.03 6.88
N LYS A 72 4.10 14.79 8.18
CA LYS A 72 5.15 15.48 8.94
C LYS A 72 6.56 15.08 8.49
N GLU A 73 6.71 13.86 7.96
CA GLU A 73 7.99 13.28 7.57
C GLU A 73 8.22 13.33 6.05
N ILE A 74 7.23 13.80 5.28
CA ILE A 74 7.23 13.77 3.81
C ILE A 74 7.57 12.34 3.30
N LEU A 75 6.95 11.35 3.95
CA LEU A 75 7.25 9.92 3.75
C LEU A 75 5.99 9.11 3.45
N ILE A 76 6.10 8.16 2.52
CA ILE A 76 5.08 7.16 2.20
C ILE A 76 5.50 5.79 2.74
N HIS A 77 4.68 5.20 3.60
CA HIS A 77 4.86 3.81 4.03
C HIS A 77 4.06 2.86 3.15
N ILE A 78 4.73 1.97 2.43
CA ILE A 78 4.10 0.91 1.66
C ILE A 78 3.83 -0.28 2.57
N ILE A 79 2.56 -0.52 2.88
CA ILE A 79 2.13 -1.50 3.87
C ILE A 79 1.80 -2.84 3.23
N ALA A 80 1.19 -2.82 2.04
CA ALA A 80 0.87 -4.05 1.32
C ALA A 80 0.71 -3.84 -0.19
N VAL A 81 1.14 -4.83 -0.97
CA VAL A 81 0.96 -4.88 -2.43
C VAL A 81 0.39 -6.23 -2.80
N GLY A 82 -0.63 -6.28 -3.65
CA GLY A 82 -1.13 -7.58 -4.07
C GLY A 82 -2.34 -7.55 -4.97
N LYS A 83 -2.74 -8.74 -5.43
CA LYS A 83 -3.91 -8.95 -6.28
C LYS A 83 -5.20 -8.51 -5.57
N ARG A 84 -6.20 -8.14 -6.36
CA ARG A 84 -7.57 -7.97 -5.92
C ARG A 84 -8.20 -9.35 -5.68
N ASP A 85 -7.84 -9.96 -4.57
CA ASP A 85 -8.37 -11.25 -4.12
C ASP A 85 -9.11 -11.05 -2.79
N ASN A 86 -10.43 -11.21 -2.83
CA ASN A 86 -11.39 -11.20 -1.72
C ASN A 86 -10.88 -10.63 -0.37
N MET A 87 -10.61 -9.32 -0.32
CA MET A 87 -10.13 -8.59 0.87
C MET A 87 -8.72 -8.96 1.41
N LYS A 88 -8.00 -9.95 0.85
CA LYS A 88 -6.71 -10.45 1.39
C LYS A 88 -5.68 -9.35 1.69
N VAL A 89 -5.43 -8.45 0.75
CA VAL A 89 -4.45 -7.35 0.95
C VAL A 89 -4.87 -6.40 2.07
N TYR A 90 -6.17 -6.20 2.31
CA TYR A 90 -6.62 -5.37 3.44
C TYR A 90 -6.46 -6.09 4.77
N LYS A 91 -6.75 -7.39 4.83
CA LYS A 91 -6.46 -8.21 6.03
C LYS A 91 -4.96 -8.21 6.35
N GLN A 92 -4.11 -8.29 5.33
CA GLN A 92 -2.65 -8.17 5.49
C GLN A 92 -2.27 -6.77 5.98
N ALA A 93 -2.80 -5.72 5.37
CA ALA A 93 -2.49 -4.35 5.77
C ALA A 93 -2.86 -4.08 7.24
N HIS A 94 -4.07 -4.44 7.66
CA HIS A 94 -4.50 -4.30 9.06
C HIS A 94 -3.54 -5.01 10.03
N LYS A 95 -3.26 -6.30 9.80
CA LYS A 95 -2.34 -7.07 10.64
C LYS A 95 -0.93 -6.47 10.72
N ARG A 96 -0.45 -5.89 9.62
CA ARG A 96 0.88 -5.28 9.56
C ARG A 96 0.91 -3.95 10.30
N VAL A 97 -0.11 -3.13 10.16
CA VAL A 97 -0.25 -1.90 10.94
C VAL A 97 -0.29 -2.23 12.44
N GLU A 98 -1.09 -3.21 12.85
CA GLU A 98 -1.11 -3.66 14.26
C GLU A 98 0.26 -4.12 14.76
N LYS A 99 1.02 -4.85 13.93
CA LYS A 99 2.37 -5.32 14.26
C LYS A 99 3.36 -4.16 14.40
N HIS A 100 3.31 -3.18 13.50
CA HIS A 100 4.25 -2.06 13.46
C HIS A 100 3.88 -0.91 14.41
N ASN A 101 2.63 -0.81 14.86
CA ASN A 101 2.21 0.18 15.87
C ASN A 101 2.46 -0.28 17.32
N LYS A 102 2.70 -1.59 17.54
CA LYS A 102 3.02 -2.17 18.86
C LYS A 102 4.53 -2.22 19.15
N THR A 103 5.35 -1.64 18.28
CA THR A 103 6.81 -1.51 18.44
C THR A 103 7.15 -0.06 18.66
#